data_AF-A0A3C7W462-F1
#
_entry.id   AF-A0A3C7W462-F1
#
_cell.length_a   1.000
_cell.length_b   1.000
_cell.length_c   1.000
_cell.angle_alpha   90.00
_cell.angle_beta   90.00
_cell.angle_gamma   90.00
#
_symmetry.space_group_name_H-M   'P 1'
#
loop_
_entity.id
_entity.type
_entity.pdbx_description
1 polymer ?
#
loop_
_entity_poly.entity_id
_entity_poly.type
_entity_poly.pdbx_seq_one_letter_code
_entity_poly.pdbx_strand_id
1 'polypeptide(L)'
;MLTIRTRAAYGAGGAVYAVKEAAYTMFVLLFYTQVLGLNGSLTGAVIAISLVWDALSDPLTGVLSDRLRSRHGRRHPFMVASILPIGLGFLGL
;
A
#
# COMPACT_ATOMS: atom_id res chain seq x y z
N MET A 1 -2.46 23.55 -15.73
CA MET A 1 -1.90 23.35 -14.37
C MET A 1 -3.06 23.07 -13.42
N LEU A 2 -2.95 22.09 -12.52
CA LEU A 2 -4.03 21.75 -11.57
C LEU A 2 -4.25 22.89 -10.56
N THR A 3 -5.51 23.16 -10.21
CA THR A 3 -5.88 24.14 -9.19
C THR A 3 -5.28 23.78 -7.82
N ILE A 4 -4.93 24.78 -7.02
CA ILE A 4 -4.31 24.60 -5.69
C ILE A 4 -5.13 23.65 -4.79
N ARG A 5 -6.47 23.72 -4.87
CA ARG A 5 -7.39 22.84 -4.15
C ARG A 5 -7.23 21.37 -4.54
N THR A 6 -7.09 21.11 -5.84
CA THR A 6 -6.89 19.75 -6.36
C THR A 6 -5.54 19.21 -5.91
N ARG A 7 -4.46 20.01 -5.99
CA ARG A 7 -3.14 19.60 -5.46
C ARG A 7 -3.17 19.29 -3.97
N ALA A 8 -3.83 20.13 -3.18
CA ALA A 8 -3.98 19.88 -1.74
C ALA A 8 -4.75 18.59 -1.46
N ALA A 9 -5.84 18.33 -2.19
CA ALA A 9 -6.62 17.09 -2.05
C ALA A 9 -5.81 15.83 -2.41
N TYR A 10 -5.03 15.86 -3.51
CA TYR A 10 -4.12 14.76 -3.85
C TYR A 10 -2.99 14.59 -2.81
N GLY A 11 -2.46 15.70 -2.29
CA GLY A 11 -1.43 15.69 -1.25
C GLY A 11 -1.93 15.08 0.06
N ALA A 12 -3.17 15.36 0.46
CA ALA A 12 -3.80 14.74 1.63
C ALA A 12 -3.88 13.22 1.50
N GLY A 13 -4.21 12.70 0.30
CA GLY A 13 -4.17 11.26 0.04
C GLY A 13 -2.77 10.65 0.18
N GLY A 14 -1.74 11.36 -0.27
CA GLY A 14 -0.35 10.96 -0.08
C GLY A 14 0.07 10.91 1.40
N ALA A 15 -0.42 11.84 2.22
CA ALA A 15 -0.15 11.83 3.65
C ALA A 15 -0.72 10.58 4.36
N VAL A 16 -1.93 10.16 4.00
CA VAL A 16 -2.54 8.93 4.56
C VAL A 16 -1.70 7.70 4.21
N TYR A 17 -1.25 7.59 2.96
CA TYR A 17 -0.36 6.51 2.53
C TYR A 17 0.95 6.52 3.34
N ALA A 18 1.58 7.68 3.52
CA ALA A 18 2.82 7.81 4.27
C ALA A 18 2.67 7.39 5.75
N VAL A 19 1.55 7.75 6.40
CA VAL A 19 1.27 7.35 7.79
C VAL A 19 1.09 5.82 7.88
N LYS A 20 0.32 5.21 6.98
CA LYS A 20 0.18 3.75 6.91
C LYS A 20 1.52 3.07 6.72
N GLU A 21 2.38 3.62 5.86
CA GLU A 21 3.66 3.02 5.53
C GLU A 21 4.66 3.11 6.70
N ALA A 22 4.66 4.24 7.40
CA ALA A 22 5.43 4.41 8.63
C ALA A 22 4.97 3.42 9.71
N ALA A 23 3.65 3.25 9.90
CA ALA A 23 3.10 2.29 10.84
C ALA A 23 3.53 0.85 10.46
N TYR A 24 3.40 0.45 9.20
CA TYR A 24 3.82 -0.87 8.74
C TYR A 24 5.32 -1.12 9.02
N THR A 25 6.19 -0.20 8.61
CA THR A 25 7.65 -0.35 8.76
C THR A 25 8.06 -0.45 10.24
N MET A 26 7.43 0.33 11.11
CA MET A 26 7.74 0.34 12.54
C MET A 26 7.22 -0.90 13.27
N PHE A 27 6.01 -1.36 12.93
CA PHE A 27 5.33 -2.42 13.67
C PHE A 27 5.57 -3.82 13.12
N VAL A 28 5.85 -4.00 11.83
CA VAL A 28 5.91 -5.35 11.23
C VAL A 28 6.94 -6.24 11.93
N LEU A 29 8.16 -5.72 12.15
CA LEU A 29 9.23 -6.48 12.78
C LEU A 29 8.92 -6.76 14.26
N LEU A 30 8.38 -5.77 14.96
CA LEU A 30 7.97 -5.89 16.35
C LEU A 30 6.87 -6.94 16.51
N PHE A 31 5.84 -6.90 15.67
CA PHE A 31 4.72 -7.82 15.70
C PHE A 31 5.18 -9.27 15.45
N TYR A 32 5.96 -9.50 14.39
CA TYR A 32 6.42 -10.85 14.07
C TYR A 32 7.38 -11.43 15.13
N THR A 33 8.24 -10.60 15.73
CA THR A 33 9.22 -11.09 16.73
C THR A 33 8.68 -11.14 18.16
N GLN A 34 7.94 -10.12 18.60
CA GLN A 34 7.51 -9.98 19.99
C GLN A 34 6.11 -10.52 20.25
N VAL A 35 5.19 -10.41 19.27
CA VAL A 35 3.80 -10.88 19.44
C VAL A 35 3.68 -12.32 18.95
N LEU A 36 4.18 -12.62 17.76
CA LEU A 36 4.15 -13.97 17.18
C LEU A 36 5.33 -14.85 17.62
N GLY A 37 6.36 -14.28 18.24
CA GLY A 37 7.51 -15.04 18.74
C GLY A 37 8.40 -15.66 17.67
N LEU A 38 8.34 -15.18 16.41
CA LEU A 38 9.19 -15.70 15.34
C LEU A 38 10.65 -15.31 15.57
N ASN A 39 11.56 -16.20 15.18
CA ASN A 39 12.99 -15.86 15.17
C ASN A 39 13.30 -14.80 14.10
N GLY A 40 14.41 -14.07 14.28
CA GLY A 40 14.79 -12.99 13.36
C GLY A 40 14.99 -13.46 11.91
N SER A 41 15.48 -14.68 11.70
CA SER A 41 15.71 -15.25 10.36
C SER A 41 14.40 -15.50 9.60
N LEU A 42 13.38 -16.06 10.25
CA LEU A 42 12.07 -16.29 9.65
C LEU A 42 11.36 -14.96 9.38
N THR A 43 11.41 -14.03 10.32
CA THR A 43 10.85 -12.67 10.12
C THR A 43 11.50 -11.98 8.93
N GLY A 44 12.83 -12.06 8.80
CA GLY A 44 13.56 -11.54 7.64
C GLY A 44 13.15 -12.22 6.33
N ALA A 45 12.95 -13.54 6.33
CA ALA A 45 12.47 -14.28 5.18
C ALA A 45 11.05 -13.86 4.76
N VAL A 46 10.14 -13.68 5.73
CA VAL A 46 8.77 -13.20 5.47
C VAL A 46 8.80 -11.81 4.84
N ILE A 47 9.59 -10.88 5.39
CA ILE A 47 9.74 -9.53 4.84
C ILE A 47 10.33 -9.58 3.42
N ALA A 48 11.33 -10.43 3.18
CA ALA A 48 11.93 -10.58 1.86
C ALA A 48 10.93 -11.11 0.82
N ILE A 49 10.10 -12.10 1.20
CA ILE A 49 9.03 -12.62 0.32
C ILE A 49 8.01 -11.53 0.02
N SER A 50 7.61 -10.72 1.00
CA SER A 50 6.71 -9.59 0.80
C SER A 50 7.29 -8.57 -0.18
N LEU A 51 8.58 -8.25 -0.08
CA LEU A 51 9.25 -7.34 -1.02
C LEU A 51 9.28 -7.87 -2.46
N VAL A 52 9.51 -9.17 -2.64
CA VAL A 52 9.44 -9.81 -3.96
C VAL A 52 8.03 -9.73 -4.52
N TRP A 53 7.02 -9.96 -3.68
CA TRP A 53 5.63 -9.83 -4.08
C TRP A 53 5.27 -8.39 -4.49
N ASP A 54 5.71 -7.39 -3.73
CA ASP A 54 5.50 -5.97 -4.06
C ASP A 54 6.17 -5.62 -5.39
N ALA A 55 7.41 -6.07 -5.60
CA ALA A 55 8.15 -5.84 -6.84
C ALA A 55 7.46 -6.40 -8.10
N LEU A 56 6.63 -7.45 -7.95
CA LEU A 56 5.85 -8.02 -9.04
C LEU A 56 4.46 -7.38 -9.17
N SER A 57 3.78 -7.18 -8.04
CA SER A 57 2.40 -6.70 -8.01
C SER A 57 2.29 -5.21 -8.38
N ASP A 58 3.29 -4.40 -8.07
CA ASP A 58 3.32 -2.97 -8.41
C ASP A 58 3.32 -2.73 -9.94
N PRO A 59 4.24 -3.32 -10.75
CA PRO A 59 4.18 -3.21 -12.20
C PRO A 59 2.89 -3.76 -12.80
N LEU A 60 2.41 -4.90 -12.30
CA LEU A 60 1.17 -5.52 -12.79
C LEU A 60 -0.03 -4.58 -12.58
N THR A 61 -0.14 -4.01 -11.38
CA THR A 61 -1.20 -3.05 -11.05
C THR A 61 -1.05 -1.77 -11.85
N GLY A 62 0.19 -1.30 -12.07
CA GLY A 62 0.49 -0.16 -12.94
C GLY A 62 -0.04 -0.36 -14.35
N VAL A 63 0.32 -1.48 -15.00
CA VAL A 63 -0.14 -1.81 -16.36
C VAL A 63 -1.65 -1.98 -16.42
N LEU A 64 -2.25 -2.64 -15.43
CA LEU A 64 -3.70 -2.85 -15.37
C LEU A 64 -4.44 -1.51 -15.22
N SER A 65 -3.93 -0.63 -14.36
CA SER A 65 -4.51 0.70 -14.12
C SER A 65 -4.44 1.60 -15.35
N ASP A 66 -3.36 1.53 -16.13
CA ASP A 66 -3.20 2.34 -17.34
C ASP A 66 -4.05 1.81 -18.52
N ARG A 67 -4.34 0.51 -18.54
CA ARG A 67 -5.21 -0.13 -19.55
C ARG A 67 -6.70 0.08 -19.28
N LEU A 68 -7.10 0.31 -18.02
CA LEU A 68 -8.51 0.50 -17.66
C LEU A 68 -9.06 1.83 -18.22
N ARG A 69 -10.02 1.75 -19.15
CA ARG A 69 -10.78 2.92 -19.62
C ARG A 69 -12.10 3.00 -18.85
N SER A 70 -12.13 3.83 -17.81
CA SER A 70 -13.35 4.14 -17.06
C SER A 70 -13.85 5.56 -17.35
N ARG A 71 -15.15 5.76 -17.18
CA ARG A 71 -15.83 7.06 -17.30
C ARG A 71 -15.28 8.11 -16.32
N HIS A 72 -14.67 7.67 -15.21
CA HIS A 72 -14.07 8.53 -14.19
C HIS A 72 -12.54 8.74 -14.38
N GLY A 73 -12.00 8.33 -15.54
CA GLY A 73 -10.56 8.38 -15.83
C GLY A 73 -9.85 7.05 -15.55
N ARG A 74 -8.58 6.96 -15.97
CA ARG A 74 -7.80 5.69 -15.95
C ARG A 74 -7.46 5.20 -14.54
N ARG A 75 -7.01 6.11 -13.65
CA ARG A 75 -6.43 5.75 -12.34
C ARG A 75 -7.36 5.92 -11.14
N HIS A 76 -8.43 6.72 -11.27
CA HIS A 76 -9.38 6.97 -10.18
C HIS A 76 -10.12 5.72 -9.68
N PRO A 77 -10.58 4.80 -10.54
CA PRO A 77 -11.23 3.57 -10.07
C PRO A 77 -10.30 2.72 -9.21
N PHE A 78 -9.02 2.62 -9.58
CA PHE A 78 -8.00 1.89 -8.81
C PHE A 78 -7.74 2.54 -7.45
N MET A 79 -7.63 3.87 -7.39
CA MET A 79 -7.42 4.60 -6.13
C MET A 79 -8.60 4.45 -5.15
N VAL A 80 -9.83 4.35 -5.65
CA VAL A 80 -11.01 4.15 -4.80
C VAL A 80 -11.11 2.67 -4.40
N ALA A 81 -10.89 1.76 -5.35
CA ALA A 81 -10.92 0.32 -5.09
C ALA A 81 -9.86 -0.10 -4.08
N SER A 82 -8.69 0.56 -4.05
CA SER A 82 -7.60 0.26 -3.11
C SER A 82 -7.94 0.59 -1.65
N ILE A 83 -8.96 1.40 -1.37
CA ILE A 83 -9.38 1.72 0.00
C ILE A 83 -9.82 0.45 0.74
N LEU A 84 -10.55 -0.44 0.07
CA LEU A 84 -11.04 -1.69 0.65
C LEU A 84 -9.93 -2.66 1.04
N PRO A 85 -9.02 -3.11 0.13
CA PRO A 85 -7.96 -4.04 0.50
C PRO A 85 -6.96 -3.43 1.48
N ILE A 86 -6.66 -2.12 1.41
CA ILE A 86 -5.80 -1.47 2.39
C ILE A 86 -6.46 -1.47 3.77
N GLY A 87 -7.74 -1.09 3.85
CA GLY A 87 -8.47 -1.07 5.12
C GLY A 87 -8.64 -2.45 5.74
N LEU A 88 -9.03 -3.45 4.94
CA LEU A 88 -9.18 -4.83 5.39
C LEU A 88 -7.84 -5.45 5.80
N GLY A 89 -6.78 -5.20 5.03
CA GLY A 89 -5.44 -5.69 5.34
C GLY A 89 -4.88 -5.09 6.63
N PHE A 90 -5.16 -3.82 6.91
CA PHE A 90 -4.71 -3.17 8.14
C PHE A 90 -5.50 -3.62 9.38
N LEU A 91 -6.78 -3.98 9.23
CA LEU A 91 -7.58 -4.56 10.34
C LEU A 91 -7.22 -6.02 10.63
N GLY A 92 -6.74 -6.75 9.63
CA GLY A 92 -6.33 -8.15 9.77
C GLY A 92 -4.92 -8.33 10.34
N LEU A 93 -4.12 -7.26 10.38
CA LEU A 93 -2.79 -7.21 10.99
C LEU A 93 -2.89 -6.84 12.47
#